data_AF-A0A365TH73-F1
#
_entry.id   AF-A0A365TH73-F1
#
_cell.length_a   1.000
_cell.length_b   1.000
_cell.length_c   1.000
_cell.angle_alpha   90.00
_cell.angle_beta   90.00
_cell.angle_gamma   90.00
#
_symmetry.space_group_name_H-M   'P 1'
#
loop_
_entity.id
_entity.type
_entity.pdbx_description
1 polymer ?
#
loop_
_entity_poly.entity_id
_entity_poly.type
_entity_poly.pdbx_seq_one_letter_code
_entity_poly.pdbx_strand_id
1 'polypeptide(L)'
;MTHDDNRNSEKQTDRLHVGRREYVKLGACALGGTGMVASASRPASARLSRSTYTIRAGTAEETTVYVTEAADDGPTLMVTGGIHGDETNGYRSAHRIRKWDIDAGKLVVLPEACKPAIEAGTRQYEDGDLNRHFPDGTEEESPLADAIWDVVLQEDVDFLWDLHSSYGVYESGDGGVGQALFATDAGDAGVHSKAIRDYLNAEVVDDSLDDEYDFREHTHNDDGSRDMLKHKMGATLDTPAIIFETTEELSLDRQTKYTTAAVERFMYRFGLLETVSVTESSSHLSYDGDATAVNAPADDNGQHSGLLFGVTNDADREATITDIEVAPANAAVDELADHSYDEGQWTSELHVAADVQDGLTDINGGTALPATIDLSADGFSDSADREAVLSAGSSATVSLYQFESDGAPVDMVGEELTVRVAYELADGRTGSAEFALAL
;
A
#
# COMPACT_ATOMS: atom_id res chain seq x y z
N MET A 1 -33.02 28.61 -60.66
CA MET A 1 -34.07 27.61 -60.91
C MET A 1 -33.53 26.30 -60.36
N THR A 2 -33.63 26.09 -59.05
CA THR A 2 -34.77 25.48 -58.30
C THR A 2 -34.75 23.96 -58.29
N HIS A 3 -34.43 23.43 -57.09
CA HIS A 3 -35.10 22.33 -56.36
C HIS A 3 -34.80 20.90 -56.85
N ASP A 4 -34.57 19.88 -56.01
CA ASP A 4 -35.22 19.54 -54.73
C ASP A 4 -34.37 18.62 -53.82
N ASP A 5 -34.58 18.80 -52.50
CA ASP A 5 -34.72 17.84 -51.37
C ASP A 5 -33.79 16.62 -51.25
N ASN A 6 -33.02 16.40 -50.17
CA ASN A 6 -33.23 16.49 -48.71
C ASN A 6 -34.30 15.53 -48.13
N ARG A 7 -33.83 14.38 -47.62
CA ARG A 7 -34.40 13.40 -46.66
C ARG A 7 -33.38 12.24 -46.62
N ASN A 8 -32.82 11.76 -45.52
CA ASN A 8 -33.42 11.48 -44.22
C ASN A 8 -32.26 11.23 -43.23
N SER A 9 -31.95 12.19 -42.35
CA SER A 9 -31.13 11.97 -41.16
C SER A 9 -32.05 12.11 -39.96
N GLU A 10 -32.34 11.02 -39.26
CA GLU A 10 -32.95 11.03 -37.93
C GLU A 10 -33.07 9.58 -37.46
N LYS A 11 -32.10 9.14 -36.66
CA LYS A 11 -32.23 8.08 -35.64
C LYS A 11 -30.91 7.99 -34.87
N GLN A 12 -30.64 9.00 -34.05
CA GLN A 12 -29.68 8.89 -32.96
C GLN A 12 -30.12 9.82 -31.84
N THR A 13 -29.83 9.41 -30.61
CA THR A 13 -30.03 10.13 -29.33
C THR A 13 -31.45 10.07 -28.75
N ASP A 14 -31.79 8.90 -28.23
CA ASP A 14 -32.66 8.83 -27.06
C ASP A 14 -32.07 7.81 -26.10
N ARG A 15 -31.28 8.30 -25.12
CA ARG A 15 -31.07 7.68 -23.81
C ARG A 15 -30.27 8.59 -22.89
N LEU A 16 -31.03 9.18 -21.96
CA LEU A 16 -30.71 9.40 -20.54
C LEU A 16 -29.63 10.42 -20.20
N HIS A 17 -30.07 11.68 -20.11
CA HIS A 17 -29.59 12.59 -19.07
C HIS A 17 -29.84 11.97 -17.68
N VAL A 18 -28.76 11.63 -16.97
CA VAL A 18 -28.81 11.39 -15.52
C VAL A 18 -28.30 12.66 -14.84
N GLY A 19 -29.20 13.37 -14.17
CA GLY A 19 -28.86 14.58 -13.42
C GLY A 19 -28.13 14.24 -12.13
N ARG A 20 -26.92 14.81 -11.94
CA ARG A 20 -26.22 14.83 -10.65
C ARG A 20 -27.06 15.60 -9.62
N ARG A 21 -27.22 15.03 -8.42
CA ARG A 21 -27.83 15.70 -7.26
C ARG A 21 -26.84 16.71 -6.68
N GLU A 22 -27.26 17.96 -6.55
CA GLU A 22 -26.54 18.96 -5.75
C GLU A 22 -26.65 18.63 -4.25
N TYR A 23 -25.50 18.54 -3.57
CA TYR A 23 -25.43 18.49 -2.12
C TYR A 23 -25.48 19.91 -1.54
N VAL A 24 -26.61 20.27 -0.93
CA VAL A 24 -26.78 21.50 -0.15
C VAL A 24 -26.08 21.34 1.20
N LYS A 25 -25.04 22.16 1.44
CA LYS A 25 -24.50 22.44 2.78
C LYS A 25 -25.59 23.12 3.63
N LEU A 26 -25.95 22.52 4.77
CA LEU A 26 -26.76 23.19 5.80
C LEU A 26 -26.06 23.10 7.15
N GLY A 27 -25.69 24.28 7.67
CA GLY A 27 -25.10 24.46 8.99
C GLY A 27 -26.14 24.62 10.10
N ALA A 28 -25.80 24.02 11.25
CA ALA A 28 -26.00 24.43 12.65
C ALA A 28 -27.40 24.81 13.19
N CYS A 29 -27.91 24.04 14.18
CA CYS A 29 -27.90 24.40 15.62
C CYS A 29 -28.84 23.53 16.50
N ALA A 30 -28.25 22.87 17.50
CA ALA A 30 -28.63 22.66 18.92
C ALA A 30 -30.02 22.13 19.35
N LEU A 31 -30.04 21.02 20.13
CA LEU A 31 -30.29 20.97 21.60
C LEU A 31 -30.67 19.54 22.09
N GLY A 32 -29.93 19.04 23.08
CA GLY A 32 -30.43 18.34 24.29
C GLY A 32 -31.15 16.99 24.17
N GLY A 33 -30.47 15.91 24.58
CA GLY A 33 -31.13 14.66 24.95
C GLY A 33 -30.15 13.54 25.30
N THR A 34 -29.76 13.41 26.56
CA THR A 34 -29.04 12.23 27.09
C THR A 34 -29.97 11.01 27.04
N GLY A 35 -29.75 10.13 26.06
CA GLY A 35 -30.35 8.80 25.98
C GLY A 35 -29.26 7.81 25.62
N MET A 36 -28.88 6.98 26.59
CA MET A 36 -27.89 5.91 26.44
C MET A 36 -28.47 4.86 25.47
N VAL A 37 -28.03 4.88 24.21
CA VAL A 37 -28.35 3.83 23.24
C VAL A 37 -27.33 2.72 23.46
N ALA A 38 -27.80 1.58 23.98
CA ALA A 38 -26.99 0.37 24.00
C ALA A 38 -26.70 -0.02 22.55
N SER A 39 -25.47 0.24 22.10
CA SER A 39 -24.99 -0.19 20.79
C SER A 39 -24.84 -1.71 20.85
N ALA A 40 -25.80 -2.42 20.27
CA ALA A 40 -25.66 -3.86 20.05
C ALA A 40 -24.57 -4.05 18.99
N SER A 41 -23.39 -4.49 19.42
CA SER A 41 -22.29 -4.90 18.54
C SER A 41 -22.78 -6.01 17.62
N ARG A 42 -22.93 -5.70 16.32
CA ARG A 42 -23.14 -6.69 15.27
C ARG A 42 -21.83 -7.49 15.10
N PRO A 43 -21.89 -8.81 14.87
CA PRO A 43 -20.68 -9.62 14.70
C PRO A 43 -19.90 -9.18 13.45
N ALA A 44 -18.58 -9.13 13.56
CA ALA A 44 -17.63 -8.61 12.57
C ALA A 44 -17.57 -9.40 11.23
N SER A 45 -18.31 -10.50 11.10
CA SER A 45 -18.27 -11.40 9.95
C SER A 45 -19.16 -10.98 8.76
N ALA A 46 -19.76 -9.78 8.77
CA ALA A 46 -20.71 -9.33 7.73
C ALA A 46 -20.39 -7.95 7.12
N ARG A 47 -19.14 -7.51 7.15
CA ARG A 47 -18.75 -6.14 6.73
C ARG A 47 -18.25 -6.00 5.29
N LEU A 48 -17.89 -7.10 4.63
CA LEU A 48 -17.36 -7.08 3.26
C LEU A 48 -18.03 -8.14 2.41
N SER A 49 -18.49 -7.75 1.23
CA SER A 49 -18.90 -8.68 0.17
C SER A 49 -17.86 -8.73 -0.92
N ARG A 50 -17.50 -9.95 -1.33
CA ARG A 50 -16.60 -10.20 -2.45
C ARG A 50 -17.35 -10.93 -3.55
N SER A 51 -17.26 -10.42 -4.77
CA SER A 51 -17.85 -11.03 -5.95
C SER A 51 -16.91 -10.93 -7.14
N THR A 52 -17.20 -11.71 -8.17
CA THR A 52 -16.44 -11.70 -9.43
C THR A 52 -17.40 -11.86 -10.59
N TYR A 53 -17.09 -11.23 -11.71
CA TYR A 53 -17.77 -11.51 -12.97
C TYR A 53 -16.78 -11.48 -14.12
N THR A 54 -17.14 -12.16 -15.20
CA THR A 54 -16.28 -12.34 -16.36
C THR A 54 -16.74 -11.39 -17.46
N ILE A 55 -15.80 -10.66 -18.06
CA ILE A 55 -16.02 -9.92 -19.31
C ILE A 55 -15.51 -10.76 -20.47
N ARG A 56 -16.09 -10.55 -21.66
CA ARG A 56 -15.72 -11.28 -22.89
C ARG A 56 -15.80 -12.81 -22.76
N ALA A 57 -16.77 -13.31 -22.00
CA ALA A 57 -16.94 -14.74 -21.75
C ALA A 57 -17.05 -15.56 -23.05
N GLY A 58 -16.27 -16.65 -23.13
CA GLY A 58 -16.20 -17.55 -24.27
C GLY A 58 -15.33 -17.06 -25.44
N THR A 59 -14.62 -15.93 -25.30
CA THR A 59 -13.62 -15.47 -26.30
C THR A 59 -12.19 -15.70 -25.80
N ALA A 60 -11.19 -15.44 -26.64
CA ALA A 60 -9.78 -15.47 -26.23
C ALA A 60 -9.44 -14.36 -25.21
N GLU A 61 -10.26 -13.32 -25.10
CA GLU A 61 -10.08 -12.16 -24.22
C GLU A 61 -10.77 -12.34 -22.87
N GLU A 62 -11.34 -13.52 -22.61
CA GLU A 62 -12.08 -13.80 -21.39
C GLU A 62 -11.22 -13.50 -20.14
N THR A 63 -11.65 -12.51 -19.37
CA THR A 63 -10.94 -12.06 -18.17
C THR A 63 -11.93 -11.73 -17.04
N THR A 64 -11.43 -11.76 -15.80
CA THR A 64 -12.28 -11.66 -14.60
C THR A 64 -12.08 -10.33 -13.89
N VAL A 65 -13.19 -9.65 -13.62
CA VAL A 65 -13.26 -8.50 -12.72
C VAL A 65 -13.54 -8.99 -11.30
N TYR A 66 -12.80 -8.46 -10.34
CA TYR A 66 -12.94 -8.74 -8.92
C TYR A 66 -13.53 -7.52 -8.23
N VAL A 67 -14.58 -7.70 -7.43
CA VAL A 67 -15.24 -6.61 -6.71
C VAL A 67 -15.26 -6.94 -5.23
N THR A 68 -14.71 -6.03 -4.43
CA THR A 68 -14.83 -6.04 -2.97
C THR A 68 -15.62 -4.79 -2.57
N GLU A 69 -16.70 -4.96 -1.82
CA GLU A 69 -17.60 -3.89 -1.41
C GLU A 69 -17.78 -3.93 0.11
N ALA A 70 -17.55 -2.79 0.75
CA ALA A 70 -17.76 -2.61 2.18
C ALA A 70 -19.23 -2.33 2.49
N ALA A 71 -19.63 -2.61 3.73
CA ALA A 71 -20.96 -2.27 4.20
C ALA A 71 -21.17 -0.75 4.40
N ASP A 72 -20.09 0.00 4.64
CA ASP A 72 -20.11 1.43 4.84
C ASP A 72 -19.93 2.17 3.50
N ASP A 73 -20.74 3.21 3.27
CA ASP A 73 -20.71 3.99 2.03
C ASP A 73 -19.35 4.68 1.82
N GLY A 74 -18.85 4.68 0.60
CA GLY A 74 -17.59 5.31 0.21
C GLY A 74 -17.43 5.33 -1.32
N PRO A 75 -16.30 5.84 -1.84
CA PRO A 75 -16.11 5.94 -3.27
C PRO A 75 -15.75 4.58 -3.91
N THR A 76 -15.89 4.50 -5.23
CA THR A 76 -15.46 3.35 -6.03
C THR A 76 -14.06 3.59 -6.60
N LEU A 77 -13.08 2.81 -6.15
CA LEU A 77 -11.75 2.74 -6.74
C LEU A 77 -11.69 1.61 -7.76
N MET A 78 -11.26 1.91 -8.99
CA MET A 78 -10.89 0.90 -9.97
C MET A 78 -9.37 0.82 -10.12
N VAL A 79 -8.85 -0.41 -10.18
CA VAL A 79 -7.44 -0.70 -10.45
C VAL A 79 -7.35 -1.63 -11.66
N THR A 80 -6.68 -1.19 -12.72
CA THR A 80 -6.37 -2.00 -13.90
C THR A 80 -4.90 -2.38 -13.93
N GLY A 81 -4.63 -3.61 -14.33
CA GLY A 81 -3.29 -4.10 -14.65
C GLY A 81 -3.30 -4.89 -15.94
N GLY A 82 -2.15 -4.94 -16.60
CA GLY A 82 -1.97 -5.79 -17.78
C GLY A 82 -2.75 -5.32 -19.01
N ILE A 83 -2.90 -4.01 -19.21
CA ILE A 83 -3.29 -3.46 -20.52
C ILE A 83 -2.23 -3.87 -21.57
N HIS A 84 -0.96 -3.83 -21.18
CA HIS A 84 0.16 -4.42 -21.92
C HIS A 84 0.63 -5.71 -21.24
N GLY A 85 0.95 -6.73 -22.03
CA GLY A 85 1.30 -8.05 -21.51
C GLY A 85 2.75 -8.25 -21.12
N ASP A 86 3.65 -7.41 -21.62
CA ASP A 86 5.07 -7.37 -21.27
C ASP A 86 5.34 -6.63 -19.94
N GLU A 87 4.39 -5.82 -19.48
CA GLU A 87 4.51 -5.01 -18.27
C GLU A 87 4.11 -5.80 -17.01
N THR A 88 4.99 -6.72 -16.62
CA THR A 88 4.72 -7.75 -15.58
C THR A 88 4.32 -7.17 -14.22
N ASN A 89 4.86 -6.02 -13.85
CA ASN A 89 4.55 -5.37 -12.58
C ASN A 89 3.05 -5.03 -12.46
N GLY A 90 2.43 -4.51 -13.53
CA GLY A 90 1.05 -4.03 -13.49
C GLY A 90 0.06 -5.13 -13.10
N TYR A 91 0.06 -6.24 -13.84
CA TYR A 91 -0.87 -7.35 -13.54
C TYR A 91 -0.48 -8.14 -12.27
N ARG A 92 0.82 -8.23 -11.92
CA ARG A 92 1.24 -8.86 -10.65
C ARG A 92 0.76 -8.07 -9.44
N SER A 93 0.89 -6.75 -9.47
CA SER A 93 0.42 -5.85 -8.41
C SER A 93 -1.11 -5.90 -8.29
N ALA A 94 -1.84 -5.81 -9.41
CA ALA A 94 -3.29 -5.93 -9.40
C ALA A 94 -3.79 -7.29 -8.85
N HIS A 95 -3.08 -8.39 -9.11
CA HIS A 95 -3.39 -9.70 -8.50
C HIS A 95 -3.20 -9.74 -6.97
N ARG A 96 -2.31 -8.91 -6.42
CA ARG A 96 -2.19 -8.72 -4.96
C ARG A 96 -3.33 -7.85 -4.45
N ILE A 97 -3.54 -6.69 -5.07
CA ILE A 97 -4.53 -5.68 -4.65
C ILE A 97 -5.96 -6.23 -4.64
N ARG A 98 -6.35 -7.11 -5.59
CA ARG A 98 -7.71 -7.70 -5.61
C ARG A 98 -8.10 -8.44 -4.33
N LYS A 99 -7.12 -8.83 -3.51
CA LYS A 99 -7.33 -9.56 -2.25
C LYS A 99 -7.45 -8.62 -1.05
N TRP A 100 -7.19 -7.33 -1.19
CA TRP A 100 -7.25 -6.39 -0.08
C TRP A 100 -8.67 -6.27 0.45
N ASP A 101 -8.75 -6.04 1.76
CA ASP A 101 -9.97 -5.62 2.44
C ASP A 101 -10.07 -4.09 2.37
N ILE A 102 -11.29 -3.57 2.51
CA ILE A 102 -11.59 -2.14 2.54
C ILE A 102 -12.58 -1.86 3.67
N ASP A 103 -12.56 -0.65 4.21
CA ASP A 103 -13.44 -0.24 5.30
C ASP A 103 -14.72 0.43 4.78
N ALA A 104 -14.64 1.14 3.66
CA ALA A 104 -15.76 1.85 3.04
C ALA A 104 -15.68 1.83 1.50
N GLY A 105 -16.84 1.95 0.85
CA GLY A 105 -16.93 2.04 -0.60
C GLY A 105 -16.68 0.72 -1.31
N LYS A 106 -16.08 0.80 -2.50
CA LYS A 106 -15.92 -0.34 -3.41
C LYS A 106 -14.55 -0.36 -4.08
N LEU A 107 -13.91 -1.52 -4.10
CA LEU A 107 -12.66 -1.81 -4.80
C LEU A 107 -12.95 -2.75 -5.98
N VAL A 108 -12.76 -2.25 -7.19
CA VAL A 108 -12.92 -2.97 -8.45
C VAL A 108 -11.55 -3.21 -9.05
N VAL A 109 -11.17 -4.47 -9.30
CA VAL A 109 -9.85 -4.82 -9.83
C VAL A 109 -9.98 -5.68 -11.07
N LEU A 110 -9.38 -5.22 -12.17
CA LEU A 110 -9.20 -5.96 -13.41
C LEU A 110 -7.70 -6.22 -13.61
N PRO A 111 -7.18 -7.37 -13.10
CA PRO A 111 -5.74 -7.61 -13.07
C PRO A 111 -5.15 -8.03 -14.41
N GLU A 112 -5.95 -8.64 -15.28
CA GLU A 112 -5.53 -9.16 -16.59
C GLU A 112 -6.35 -8.48 -17.68
N ALA A 113 -6.22 -7.16 -17.82
CA ALA A 113 -7.05 -6.36 -18.74
C ALA A 113 -6.95 -6.86 -20.19
N CYS A 114 -5.75 -7.22 -20.63
CA CYS A 114 -5.49 -7.83 -21.94
C CYS A 114 -4.87 -9.22 -21.81
N LYS A 115 -5.67 -10.20 -21.44
CA LYS A 115 -5.21 -11.59 -21.26
C LYS A 115 -4.45 -12.17 -22.47
N PRO A 116 -4.87 -11.97 -23.75
CA PRO A 116 -4.10 -12.45 -24.89
C PRO A 116 -2.69 -11.84 -24.97
N ALA A 117 -2.54 -10.55 -24.66
CA ALA A 117 -1.25 -9.88 -24.66
C ALA A 117 -0.35 -10.41 -23.54
N ILE A 118 -0.92 -10.64 -22.34
CA ILE A 118 -0.23 -11.23 -21.19
C ILE A 118 0.27 -12.64 -21.51
N GLU A 119 -0.59 -13.51 -22.05
CA GLU A 119 -0.21 -14.88 -22.43
C GLU A 119 0.89 -14.91 -23.51
N ALA A 120 0.94 -13.87 -24.35
CA ALA A 120 1.96 -13.71 -25.38
C ALA A 120 3.20 -12.91 -24.93
N GLY A 121 3.19 -12.31 -23.73
CA GLY A 121 4.29 -11.49 -23.20
C GLY A 121 4.66 -10.30 -24.09
N THR A 122 3.66 -9.56 -24.58
CA THR A 122 3.82 -8.48 -25.56
C THR A 122 2.91 -7.30 -25.26
N ARG A 123 3.33 -6.10 -25.64
CA ARG A 123 2.49 -4.90 -25.66
C ARG A 123 1.29 -4.98 -26.62
N GLN A 124 1.47 -5.70 -27.73
CA GLN A 124 0.52 -5.72 -28.84
C GLN A 124 -0.69 -6.63 -28.58
N TYR A 125 -1.87 -6.12 -28.93
CA TYR A 125 -3.17 -6.78 -28.91
C TYR A 125 -3.89 -6.57 -30.25
N GLU A 126 -4.16 -7.65 -30.98
CA GLU A 126 -4.79 -7.65 -32.31
C GLU A 126 -4.27 -6.54 -33.25
N ASP A 127 -5.04 -5.44 -33.35
CA ASP A 127 -4.85 -4.30 -34.24
C ASP A 127 -3.88 -3.22 -33.69
N GLY A 128 -3.28 -3.42 -32.51
CA GLY A 128 -2.22 -2.54 -32.00
C GLY A 128 -2.07 -2.52 -30.49
N ASP A 129 -1.84 -1.33 -29.94
CA ASP A 129 -1.74 -1.09 -28.51
C ASP A 129 -3.17 -0.88 -27.94
N LEU A 130 -3.62 -1.77 -27.03
CA LEU A 130 -4.97 -1.68 -26.46
C LEU A 130 -5.22 -0.32 -25.77
N ASN A 131 -4.19 0.31 -25.22
CA ASN A 131 -4.29 1.65 -24.63
C ASN A 131 -4.39 2.77 -25.70
N ARG A 132 -4.66 2.43 -26.96
CA ARG A 132 -5.05 3.36 -28.03
C ARG A 132 -6.50 3.19 -28.47
N HIS A 133 -7.23 2.25 -27.87
CA HIS A 133 -8.57 1.87 -28.29
C HIS A 133 -9.67 2.60 -27.49
N PHE A 134 -9.31 3.60 -26.69
CA PHE A 134 -10.22 4.37 -25.83
C PHE A 134 -10.32 5.83 -26.29
N PRO A 135 -10.88 6.11 -27.48
CA PRO A 135 -11.01 7.47 -27.99
C PRO A 135 -12.02 8.28 -27.19
N ASP A 136 -11.77 9.58 -27.08
CA ASP A 136 -12.74 10.52 -26.51
C ASP A 136 -13.89 10.81 -27.48
N GLY A 137 -15.10 10.92 -26.95
CA GLY A 137 -16.29 11.31 -27.70
C GLY A 137 -16.83 10.31 -28.73
N THR A 138 -16.19 9.14 -28.90
CA THR A 138 -16.66 8.05 -29.77
C THR A 138 -16.66 6.70 -29.06
N GLU A 139 -17.19 5.67 -29.73
CA GLU A 139 -17.13 4.27 -29.27
C GLU A 139 -15.69 3.75 -29.30
N GLU A 140 -15.43 2.75 -28.47
CA GLU A 140 -14.16 2.06 -28.33
C GLU A 140 -13.78 1.30 -29.62
N GLU A 141 -12.48 1.26 -29.92
CA GLU A 141 -12.02 0.72 -31.21
C GLU A 141 -11.95 -0.82 -31.25
N SER A 142 -12.07 -1.48 -30.09
CA SER A 142 -12.17 -2.95 -30.03
C SER A 142 -13.22 -3.44 -29.04
N PRO A 143 -13.74 -4.66 -29.23
CA PRO A 143 -14.71 -5.25 -28.30
C PRO A 143 -14.18 -5.47 -26.88
N LEU A 144 -12.86 -5.62 -26.70
CA LEU A 144 -12.26 -5.70 -25.36
C LEU A 144 -12.21 -4.32 -24.70
N ALA A 145 -11.83 -3.27 -25.43
CA ALA A 145 -11.86 -1.91 -24.92
C ALA A 145 -13.28 -1.48 -24.52
N ASP A 146 -14.27 -1.78 -25.37
CA ASP A 146 -15.71 -1.58 -25.09
C ASP A 146 -16.12 -2.28 -23.78
N ALA A 147 -15.74 -3.55 -23.60
CA ALA A 147 -16.05 -4.29 -22.38
C ALA A 147 -15.36 -3.74 -21.12
N ILE A 148 -14.14 -3.20 -21.24
CA ILE A 148 -13.43 -2.54 -20.11
C ILE A 148 -14.11 -1.22 -19.78
N TRP A 149 -14.53 -0.45 -20.79
CA TRP A 149 -15.27 0.79 -20.58
C TRP A 149 -16.65 0.54 -19.96
N ASP A 150 -17.33 -0.52 -20.35
CA ASP A 150 -18.56 -0.97 -19.71
C ASP A 150 -18.38 -1.28 -18.22
N VAL A 151 -17.21 -1.82 -17.80
CA VAL A 151 -16.89 -2.02 -16.38
C VAL A 151 -16.81 -0.69 -15.66
N VAL A 152 -16.12 0.30 -16.23
CA VAL A 152 -16.04 1.67 -15.66
C VAL A 152 -17.44 2.24 -15.43
N LEU A 153 -18.30 2.16 -16.45
CA LEU A 153 -19.65 2.71 -16.40
C LEU A 153 -20.57 1.94 -15.44
N GLN A 154 -20.49 0.60 -15.47
CA GLN A 154 -21.33 -0.26 -14.64
C GLN A 154 -21.00 -0.11 -13.17
N GLU A 155 -19.72 0.01 -12.85
CA GLU A 155 -19.27 0.07 -11.47
C GLU A 155 -19.30 1.49 -10.87
N ASP A 156 -19.67 2.52 -11.65
CA ASP A 156 -19.73 3.92 -11.20
C ASP A 156 -18.41 4.35 -10.55
N VAL A 157 -17.32 4.20 -11.31
CA VAL A 157 -15.95 4.43 -10.84
C VAL A 157 -15.71 5.90 -10.53
N ASP A 158 -15.20 6.20 -9.33
CA ASP A 158 -14.85 7.55 -8.89
C ASP A 158 -13.36 7.88 -9.09
N PHE A 159 -12.51 6.86 -9.19
CA PHE A 159 -11.08 7.02 -9.48
C PHE A 159 -10.49 5.77 -10.15
N LEU A 160 -9.60 5.96 -11.13
CA LEU A 160 -8.88 4.87 -11.79
C LEU A 160 -7.37 4.94 -11.55
N TRP A 161 -6.80 3.82 -11.06
CA TRP A 161 -5.38 3.50 -11.23
C TRP A 161 -5.19 2.58 -12.42
N ASP A 162 -4.39 3.01 -13.39
CA ASP A 162 -3.94 2.20 -14.51
C ASP A 162 -2.45 1.87 -14.32
N LEU A 163 -2.15 0.61 -13.99
CA LEU A 163 -0.82 0.18 -13.54
C LEU A 163 0.02 -0.35 -14.72
N HIS A 164 1.14 0.32 -14.97
CA HIS A 164 2.08 0.06 -16.07
C HIS A 164 3.51 -0.09 -15.55
N SER A 165 4.40 -0.52 -16.43
CA SER A 165 5.84 -0.38 -16.27
C SER A 165 6.46 0.03 -17.58
N SER A 166 7.59 0.73 -17.54
CA SER A 166 8.25 1.22 -18.74
C SER A 166 9.75 0.96 -18.70
N TYR A 167 10.36 0.87 -19.87
CA TYR A 167 11.80 0.99 -19.98
C TYR A 167 12.23 2.41 -19.54
N GLY A 168 13.43 2.51 -18.95
CA GLY A 168 14.03 3.79 -18.59
C GLY A 168 13.26 4.56 -17.52
N VAL A 169 13.65 5.81 -17.32
CA VAL A 169 13.14 6.68 -16.26
C VAL A 169 12.66 8.01 -16.86
N TYR A 170 11.50 8.48 -16.42
CA TYR A 170 10.93 9.72 -16.92
C TYR A 170 11.86 10.91 -16.66
N GLU A 171 12.11 11.71 -17.71
CA GLU A 171 13.00 12.89 -17.68
C GLU A 171 14.50 12.60 -17.41
N SER A 172 14.95 11.35 -17.42
CA SER A 172 16.39 11.02 -17.38
C SER A 172 17.12 11.32 -18.70
N GLY A 173 16.38 11.37 -19.81
CA GLY A 173 16.91 11.56 -21.16
C GLY A 173 17.06 10.28 -21.98
N ASP A 174 16.72 9.11 -21.42
CA ASP A 174 16.66 7.82 -22.14
C ASP A 174 15.39 7.66 -23.01
N GLY A 175 14.40 8.55 -22.82
CA GLY A 175 13.12 8.53 -23.53
C GLY A 175 12.09 7.58 -22.94
N GLY A 176 12.38 6.96 -21.80
CA GLY A 176 11.49 6.17 -20.97
C GLY A 176 10.51 7.02 -20.17
N VAL A 177 9.51 6.35 -19.59
CA VAL A 177 8.50 6.99 -18.75
C VAL A 177 8.33 6.30 -17.38
N GLY A 178 9.28 5.44 -17.00
CA GLY A 178 9.27 4.76 -15.70
C GLY A 178 9.50 5.71 -14.53
N GLN A 179 9.17 5.25 -13.32
CA GLN A 179 9.21 6.05 -12.10
C GLN A 179 8.40 7.35 -12.22
N ALA A 180 7.16 7.26 -12.70
CA ALA A 180 6.32 8.43 -12.87
C ALA A 180 4.81 8.19 -12.68
N LEU A 181 4.12 9.25 -12.28
CA LEU A 181 2.67 9.30 -12.15
C LEU A 181 2.07 10.29 -13.16
N PHE A 182 1.27 9.78 -14.10
CA PHE A 182 0.66 10.57 -15.16
C PHE A 182 -0.85 10.77 -14.92
N ALA A 183 -1.19 11.85 -14.22
CA ALA A 183 -2.57 12.21 -13.89
C ALA A 183 -3.33 12.88 -15.06
N THR A 184 -4.65 12.71 -15.05
CA THR A 184 -5.62 13.54 -15.79
C THR A 184 -5.74 14.95 -15.20
N ASP A 185 -6.34 15.88 -15.94
CA ASP A 185 -6.74 17.20 -15.39
C ASP A 185 -8.03 17.10 -14.56
N ALA A 186 -8.85 16.07 -14.81
CA ALA A 186 -10.11 15.83 -14.13
C ALA A 186 -9.97 15.66 -12.60
N GLY A 187 -10.91 16.25 -11.87
CA GLY A 187 -11.05 16.13 -10.42
C GLY A 187 -9.79 16.52 -9.64
N ASP A 188 -9.48 15.75 -8.59
CA ASP A 188 -8.31 15.96 -7.73
C ASP A 188 -7.10 15.08 -8.13
N ALA A 189 -7.06 14.55 -9.37
CA ALA A 189 -6.03 13.60 -9.82
C ALA A 189 -4.60 14.14 -9.61
N GLY A 190 -4.34 15.40 -9.99
CA GLY A 190 -3.04 16.04 -9.80
C GLY A 190 -2.66 16.23 -8.32
N VAL A 191 -3.63 16.44 -7.43
CA VAL A 191 -3.40 16.53 -5.97
C VAL A 191 -3.03 15.16 -5.41
N HIS A 192 -3.72 14.11 -5.85
CA HIS A 192 -3.40 12.75 -5.47
C HIS A 192 -2.03 12.31 -5.96
N SER A 193 -1.72 12.56 -7.23
CA SER A 193 -0.43 12.25 -7.83
C SER A 193 0.75 12.83 -7.04
N LYS A 194 0.71 14.12 -6.71
CA LYS A 194 1.78 14.80 -5.93
C LYS A 194 1.96 14.21 -4.55
N ALA A 195 0.86 13.98 -3.82
CA ALA A 195 0.93 13.44 -2.47
C ALA A 195 1.45 11.99 -2.43
N ILE A 196 1.12 11.19 -3.45
CA ILE A 196 1.64 9.81 -3.56
C ILE A 196 3.11 9.82 -3.97
N ARG A 197 3.51 10.67 -4.91
CA ARG A 197 4.93 10.89 -5.23
C ARG A 197 5.74 11.25 -3.98
N ASP A 198 5.29 12.26 -3.23
CA ASP A 198 5.99 12.74 -2.03
C ASP A 198 6.16 11.62 -1.00
N TYR A 199 5.11 10.82 -0.79
CA TYR A 199 5.16 9.64 0.08
C TYR A 199 6.15 8.59 -0.42
N LEU A 200 6.12 8.25 -1.71
CA LEU A 200 6.99 7.22 -2.26
C LEU A 200 8.45 7.61 -2.12
N ASN A 201 8.82 8.84 -2.51
CA ASN A 201 10.20 9.29 -2.47
C ASN A 201 10.73 9.51 -1.05
N ALA A 202 9.84 9.82 -0.09
CA ALA A 202 10.26 10.04 1.30
C ALA A 202 10.33 8.74 2.11
N GLU A 203 9.50 7.74 1.83
CA GLU A 203 9.26 6.62 2.76
C GLU A 203 9.42 5.23 2.13
N VAL A 204 9.47 5.11 0.80
CA VAL A 204 9.34 3.80 0.11
C VAL A 204 10.47 3.52 -0.87
N VAL A 205 10.90 4.54 -1.62
CA VAL A 205 12.05 4.44 -2.52
C VAL A 205 13.29 4.19 -1.68
N ASP A 206 14.07 3.21 -2.09
CA ASP A 206 15.28 2.78 -1.41
C ASP A 206 16.36 3.88 -1.47
N ASP A 207 16.77 4.41 -0.31
CA ASP A 207 17.80 5.44 -0.16
C ASP A 207 19.16 5.05 -0.75
N SER A 208 19.38 3.76 -1.05
CA SER A 208 20.58 3.29 -1.74
C SER A 208 20.59 3.60 -3.24
N LEU A 209 19.44 3.97 -3.82
CA LEU A 209 19.31 4.29 -5.24
C LEU A 209 19.71 5.74 -5.52
N ASP A 210 20.12 6.03 -6.75
CA ASP A 210 20.34 7.41 -7.19
C ASP A 210 19.00 8.16 -7.25
N ASP A 211 18.99 9.45 -6.91
CA ASP A 211 17.84 10.38 -7.01
C ASP A 211 17.17 10.33 -8.41
N GLU A 212 17.88 9.87 -9.45
CA GLU A 212 17.28 9.57 -10.75
C GLU A 212 16.04 8.69 -10.63
N TYR A 213 16.03 7.69 -9.73
CA TYR A 213 14.94 6.73 -9.51
C TYR A 213 13.79 7.27 -8.66
N ASP A 214 13.86 8.51 -8.17
CA ASP A 214 12.72 9.18 -7.54
C ASP A 214 11.54 9.24 -8.49
N PHE A 215 10.34 9.03 -7.95
CA PHE A 215 9.13 9.22 -8.71
C PHE A 215 8.97 10.70 -9.10
N ARG A 216 8.56 10.91 -10.35
CA ARG A 216 8.13 12.20 -10.88
C ARG A 216 6.64 12.18 -11.16
N GLU A 217 6.05 13.35 -11.36
CA GLU A 217 4.64 13.48 -11.68
C GLU A 217 4.38 14.44 -12.83
N HIS A 218 3.39 14.11 -13.65
CA HIS A 218 2.90 15.00 -14.68
C HIS A 218 1.37 14.97 -14.73
N THR A 219 0.75 16.13 -14.56
CA THR A 219 -0.68 16.32 -14.79
C THR A 219 -0.87 16.84 -16.20
N HIS A 220 -1.63 16.11 -17.02
CA HIS A 220 -1.92 16.57 -18.37
C HIS A 220 -2.86 17.78 -18.30
N ASN A 221 -2.59 18.81 -19.10
CA ASN A 221 -3.43 20.02 -19.12
C ASN A 221 -4.64 19.89 -20.06
N ASP A 222 -4.86 18.72 -20.66
CA ASP A 222 -5.94 18.44 -21.59
C ASP A 222 -6.24 16.94 -21.63
N ASP A 223 -7.41 16.56 -21.11
CA ASP A 223 -7.92 15.20 -21.17
C ASP A 223 -8.49 14.89 -22.56
N GLY A 224 -8.50 13.62 -22.97
CA GLY A 224 -8.90 13.23 -24.33
C GLY A 224 -7.88 13.56 -25.42
N SER A 225 -6.71 14.10 -25.05
CA SER A 225 -5.62 14.41 -25.99
C SER A 225 -4.95 13.16 -26.59
N ARG A 226 -5.21 11.97 -26.02
CA ARG A 226 -4.77 10.67 -26.52
C ARG A 226 -5.84 9.62 -26.21
N ASP A 227 -5.95 8.60 -27.05
CA ASP A 227 -6.96 7.54 -26.98
C ASP A 227 -6.64 6.47 -25.92
N MET A 228 -6.32 6.90 -24.69
CA MET A 228 -5.96 6.04 -23.56
C MET A 228 -7.11 5.95 -22.56
N LEU A 229 -7.22 4.82 -21.85
CA LEU A 229 -8.29 4.60 -20.87
C LEU A 229 -8.38 5.76 -19.86
N LYS A 230 -7.25 6.18 -19.29
CA LYS A 230 -7.23 7.32 -18.35
C LYS A 230 -7.71 8.64 -18.96
N HIS A 231 -7.45 8.89 -20.24
CA HIS A 231 -7.84 10.16 -20.87
C HIS A 231 -9.32 10.15 -21.21
N LYS A 232 -9.87 8.99 -21.59
CA LYS A 232 -11.31 8.84 -21.76
C LYS A 232 -12.06 9.02 -20.44
N MET A 233 -11.54 8.48 -19.33
CA MET A 233 -12.08 8.74 -17.98
C MET A 233 -12.21 10.24 -17.70
N GLY A 234 -11.13 11.00 -17.89
CA GLY A 234 -11.13 12.44 -17.67
C GLY A 234 -12.05 13.19 -18.63
N ALA A 235 -11.95 12.93 -19.93
CA ALA A 235 -12.68 13.69 -20.94
C ALA A 235 -14.18 13.39 -20.98
N THR A 236 -14.57 12.12 -20.84
CA THR A 236 -15.97 11.70 -20.94
C THR A 236 -16.71 11.80 -19.61
N LEU A 237 -16.05 11.49 -18.49
CA LEU A 237 -16.71 11.39 -17.18
C LEU A 237 -16.31 12.48 -16.18
N ASP A 238 -15.32 13.33 -16.50
CA ASP A 238 -14.71 14.26 -15.53
C ASP A 238 -14.29 13.52 -14.25
N THR A 239 -13.74 12.32 -14.43
CA THR A 239 -13.37 11.40 -13.34
C THR A 239 -11.84 11.27 -13.28
N PRO A 240 -11.23 11.45 -12.09
CA PRO A 240 -9.78 11.41 -11.94
C PRO A 240 -9.19 10.03 -12.27
N ALA A 241 -8.10 10.01 -13.03
CA ALA A 241 -7.37 8.80 -13.34
C ALA A 241 -5.85 9.05 -13.36
N ILE A 242 -5.07 8.04 -13.00
CA ILE A 242 -3.61 8.09 -13.02
C ILE A 242 -3.06 6.82 -13.67
N ILE A 243 -2.19 7.01 -14.67
CA ILE A 243 -1.26 5.95 -15.07
C ILE A 243 -0.07 5.98 -14.10
N PHE A 244 0.23 4.84 -13.48
CA PHE A 244 1.36 4.66 -12.59
C PHE A 244 2.42 3.81 -13.29
N GLU A 245 3.63 4.34 -13.43
CA GLU A 245 4.74 3.73 -14.17
C GLU A 245 5.90 3.44 -13.23
N THR A 246 6.27 2.17 -13.08
CA THR A 246 7.58 1.79 -12.54
C THR A 246 8.60 1.64 -13.66
N THR A 247 9.89 1.72 -13.34
CA THR A 247 10.93 1.38 -14.33
C THR A 247 11.25 -0.11 -14.33
N GLU A 248 11.39 -0.71 -15.52
CA GLU A 248 11.81 -2.09 -15.72
C GLU A 248 13.30 -2.32 -15.40
N GLU A 249 14.06 -1.26 -15.14
CA GLU A 249 15.44 -1.36 -14.64
C GLU A 249 15.51 -1.88 -13.21
N LEU A 250 14.43 -1.71 -12.43
CA LEU A 250 14.33 -2.22 -11.08
C LEU A 250 13.85 -3.68 -11.07
N SER A 251 14.23 -4.42 -10.03
CA SER A 251 13.71 -5.77 -9.82
C SER A 251 12.18 -5.75 -9.72
N LEU A 252 11.53 -6.79 -10.25
CA LEU A 252 10.07 -6.89 -10.24
C LEU A 252 9.49 -6.79 -8.81
N ASP A 253 10.23 -7.24 -7.79
CA ASP A 253 9.81 -7.13 -6.40
C ASP A 253 9.83 -5.68 -5.90
N ARG A 254 10.85 -4.88 -6.25
CA ARG A 254 10.86 -3.42 -5.97
C ARG A 254 9.72 -2.72 -6.70
N GLN A 255 9.51 -3.02 -7.99
CA GLN A 255 8.39 -2.46 -8.74
C GLN A 255 7.04 -2.78 -8.08
N THR A 256 6.85 -4.02 -7.64
CA THR A 256 5.63 -4.47 -6.97
C THR A 256 5.46 -3.79 -5.61
N LYS A 257 6.55 -3.64 -4.82
CA LYS A 257 6.56 -2.91 -3.54
C LYS A 257 6.09 -1.47 -3.75
N TYR A 258 6.69 -0.75 -4.70
CA TYR A 258 6.36 0.66 -4.96
C TYR A 258 4.91 0.82 -5.42
N THR A 259 4.47 -0.04 -6.33
CA THR A 259 3.10 0.01 -6.87
C THR A 259 2.05 -0.26 -5.80
N THR A 260 2.26 -1.28 -4.97
CA THR A 260 1.33 -1.61 -3.88
C THR A 260 1.32 -0.52 -2.80
N ALA A 261 2.48 -0.03 -2.37
CA ALA A 261 2.56 1.08 -1.42
C ALA A 261 1.84 2.36 -1.93
N ALA A 262 1.95 2.66 -3.22
CA ALA A 262 1.27 3.80 -3.84
C ALA A 262 -0.26 3.68 -3.75
N VAL A 263 -0.80 2.52 -4.16
CA VAL A 263 -2.26 2.28 -4.16
C VAL A 263 -2.80 2.23 -2.74
N GLU A 264 -2.13 1.57 -1.81
CA GLU A 264 -2.55 1.50 -0.41
C GLU A 264 -2.58 2.89 0.23
N ARG A 265 -1.50 3.66 0.10
CA ARG A 265 -1.45 5.03 0.62
C ARG A 265 -2.55 5.90 0.02
N PHE A 266 -2.85 5.70 -1.26
CA PHE A 266 -3.96 6.37 -1.91
C PHE A 266 -5.31 5.96 -1.31
N MET A 267 -5.54 4.68 -1.02
CA MET A 267 -6.81 4.20 -0.46
C MET A 267 -7.14 4.83 0.89
N TYR A 268 -6.16 5.08 1.75
CA TYR A 268 -6.35 5.89 2.98
C TYR A 268 -6.79 7.32 2.68
N ARG A 269 -6.14 7.96 1.70
CA ARG A 269 -6.46 9.35 1.31
C ARG A 269 -7.80 9.48 0.58
N PHE A 270 -8.19 8.44 -0.14
CA PHE A 270 -9.42 8.40 -0.93
C PHE A 270 -10.62 7.94 -0.10
N GLY A 271 -10.39 7.37 1.09
CA GLY A 271 -11.44 6.97 2.02
C GLY A 271 -11.99 5.57 1.80
N LEU A 272 -11.21 4.67 1.16
CA LEU A 272 -11.51 3.23 1.14
C LEU A 272 -10.98 2.54 2.39
N LEU A 273 -9.91 3.07 2.96
CA LEU A 273 -9.34 2.62 4.22
C LEU A 273 -9.52 3.73 5.24
N GLU A 274 -9.97 3.39 6.43
CA GLU A 274 -10.02 4.34 7.53
C GLU A 274 -8.59 4.74 7.89
N THR A 275 -8.26 6.02 7.71
CA THR A 275 -7.09 6.56 8.39
C THR A 275 -7.43 6.47 9.87
N VAL A 276 -6.81 5.52 10.59
CA VAL A 276 -6.89 5.48 12.04
C VAL A 276 -6.26 6.78 12.53
N SER A 277 -7.10 7.81 12.67
CA SER A 277 -6.78 9.03 13.38
C SER A 277 -6.74 8.59 14.84
N VAL A 278 -5.56 8.19 15.32
CA VAL A 278 -5.32 7.86 16.72
C VAL A 278 -5.56 9.14 17.53
N THR A 279 -6.83 9.41 17.81
CA THR A 279 -7.27 10.19 18.97
C THR A 279 -7.87 9.26 20.02
N GLU A 280 -7.53 7.98 19.97
CA GLU A 280 -7.53 7.09 21.13
C GLU A 280 -6.25 6.24 21.10
N SER A 281 -5.46 6.39 22.15
CA SER A 281 -4.39 5.48 22.56
C SER A 281 -4.91 4.05 22.71
N SER A 282 -5.03 3.31 21.62
CA SER A 282 -5.17 1.85 21.68
C SER A 282 -4.28 1.20 20.63
N SER A 283 -2.97 1.26 20.85
CA SER A 283 -2.09 0.24 20.29
C SER A 283 -2.61 -1.13 20.71
N HIS A 284 -2.60 -2.11 19.80
CA HIS A 284 -2.89 -3.51 20.14
C HIS A 284 -1.69 -4.22 20.76
N LEU A 285 -0.60 -3.48 21.00
CA LEU A 285 0.49 -3.88 21.86
C LEU A 285 0.57 -2.93 23.05
N SER A 286 0.71 -3.47 24.25
CA SER A 286 1.07 -2.71 25.45
C SER A 286 2.46 -3.10 25.93
N TYR A 287 3.14 -2.15 26.57
CA TYR A 287 4.40 -2.40 27.26
C TYR A 287 4.10 -2.80 28.71
N ASP A 288 4.75 -3.87 29.17
CA ASP A 288 4.50 -4.48 30.48
C ASP A 288 5.06 -3.66 31.66
N GLY A 289 5.85 -2.61 31.38
CA GLY A 289 6.40 -1.73 32.41
C GLY A 289 7.58 -2.33 33.18
N ASP A 290 8.28 -3.31 32.60
CA ASP A 290 9.28 -4.17 33.23
C ASP A 290 10.68 -4.08 32.61
N ALA A 291 10.95 -3.04 31.81
CA ALA A 291 12.23 -2.86 31.16
C ALA A 291 13.38 -2.89 32.17
N THR A 292 14.40 -3.69 31.88
CA THR A 292 15.51 -3.96 32.79
C THR A 292 16.82 -4.06 32.01
N ALA A 293 17.82 -3.28 32.44
CA ALA A 293 19.19 -3.44 31.99
C ALA A 293 19.79 -4.75 32.55
N VAL A 294 20.43 -5.55 31.70
CA VAL A 294 20.93 -6.89 32.02
C VAL A 294 22.43 -6.96 31.76
N ASN A 295 23.19 -7.44 32.74
CA ASN A 295 24.54 -7.94 32.49
C ASN A 295 24.40 -9.33 31.86
N ALA A 296 24.47 -9.37 30.53
CA ALA A 296 24.15 -10.56 29.75
C ALA A 296 25.20 -11.66 30.02
N PRO A 297 24.79 -12.92 30.25
CA PRO A 297 25.72 -14.01 30.55
C PRO A 297 26.74 -14.31 29.43
N ALA A 298 26.42 -13.91 28.20
CA ALA A 298 27.27 -14.13 27.02
C ALA A 298 28.57 -13.33 27.08
N ASP A 299 28.57 -12.16 27.73
CA ASP A 299 29.74 -11.30 27.85
C ASP A 299 29.76 -10.56 29.21
N ASP A 300 30.10 -11.31 30.27
CA ASP A 300 30.23 -10.78 31.63
C ASP A 300 31.43 -9.82 31.73
N ASN A 301 31.22 -8.59 31.26
CA ASN A 301 32.15 -7.48 31.28
C ASN A 301 31.91 -6.55 32.48
N GLY A 302 30.91 -6.87 33.31
CA GLY A 302 30.51 -6.11 34.49
C GLY A 302 29.56 -4.94 34.21
N GLN A 303 29.18 -4.70 32.96
CA GLN A 303 28.19 -3.71 32.54
C GLN A 303 26.82 -4.35 32.29
N HIS A 304 25.74 -3.59 32.47
CA HIS A 304 24.39 -4.04 32.10
C HIS A 304 24.06 -3.60 30.67
N SER A 305 24.81 -4.14 29.71
CA SER A 305 24.77 -3.73 28.29
C SER A 305 23.71 -4.44 27.45
N GLY A 306 22.90 -5.31 28.05
CA GLY A 306 21.69 -5.87 27.43
C GLY A 306 20.43 -5.21 27.98
N LEU A 307 19.32 -5.36 27.27
CA LEU A 307 18.01 -4.89 27.70
C LEU A 307 16.97 -6.00 27.55
N LEU A 308 16.11 -6.16 28.56
CA LEU A 308 14.86 -6.92 28.48
C LEU A 308 13.66 -6.02 28.66
N PHE A 309 12.58 -6.25 27.93
CA PHE A 309 11.25 -5.70 28.24
C PHE A 309 10.13 -6.60 27.68
N GLY A 310 8.97 -6.56 28.33
CA GLY A 310 7.78 -7.31 27.94
C GLY A 310 6.83 -6.48 27.07
N VAL A 311 6.26 -7.13 26.06
CA VAL A 311 5.18 -6.58 25.24
C VAL A 311 4.00 -7.54 25.22
N THR A 312 2.78 -7.03 25.41
CA THR A 312 1.56 -7.83 25.44
C THR A 312 0.68 -7.54 24.22
N ASN A 313 0.23 -8.59 23.54
CA ASN A 313 -0.77 -8.50 22.48
C ASN A 313 -2.17 -8.31 23.04
N ASP A 314 -2.67 -7.08 23.03
CA ASP A 314 -4.00 -6.70 23.46
C ASP A 314 -5.08 -6.94 22.38
N ALA A 315 -4.69 -7.43 21.18
CA ALA A 315 -5.66 -7.83 20.18
C ALA A 315 -6.39 -9.12 20.59
N ASP A 316 -7.58 -9.31 20.01
CA ASP A 316 -8.37 -10.55 20.12
C ASP A 316 -7.95 -11.62 19.10
N ARG A 317 -6.77 -11.48 18.48
CA ARG A 317 -6.21 -12.36 17.45
C ARG A 317 -4.68 -12.38 17.51
N GLU A 318 -4.07 -13.29 16.75
CA GLU A 318 -2.61 -13.35 16.64
C GLU A 318 -2.03 -12.05 16.06
N ALA A 319 -0.85 -11.69 16.55
CA ALA A 319 -0.06 -10.57 16.08
C ALA A 319 1.37 -11.04 15.79
N THR A 320 1.88 -10.65 14.63
CA THR A 320 3.26 -10.86 14.20
C THR A 320 4.03 -9.56 14.39
N ILE A 321 5.11 -9.55 15.17
CA ILE A 321 6.01 -8.41 15.26
C ILE A 321 6.93 -8.42 14.04
N THR A 322 6.90 -7.33 13.27
CA THR A 322 7.61 -7.21 12.00
C THR A 322 8.86 -6.34 12.13
N ASP A 323 8.80 -5.28 12.94
CA ASP A 323 9.91 -4.33 13.08
C ASP A 323 10.04 -3.82 14.51
N ILE A 324 11.26 -3.57 14.94
CA ILE A 324 11.55 -2.86 16.19
C ILE A 324 12.53 -1.71 15.90
N GLU A 325 12.04 -0.48 16.05
CA GLU A 325 12.87 0.73 16.05
C GLU A 325 13.40 0.98 17.45
N VAL A 326 14.70 1.23 17.56
CA VAL A 326 15.41 1.50 18.82
C VAL A 326 16.07 2.87 18.72
N ALA A 327 15.65 3.80 19.59
CA ALA A 327 16.13 5.16 19.61
C ALA A 327 16.58 5.58 21.02
N PRO A 328 17.89 5.56 21.31
CA PRO A 328 18.43 6.08 22.57
C PRO A 328 18.15 7.57 22.75
N ALA A 329 17.94 8.01 24.00
CA ALA A 329 17.69 9.41 24.31
C ALA A 329 18.91 10.32 24.12
N ASN A 330 20.11 9.75 24.02
CA ASN A 330 21.35 10.49 23.87
C ASN A 330 22.41 9.67 23.10
N ALA A 331 23.46 10.35 22.66
CA ALA A 331 24.52 9.77 21.82
C ALA A 331 25.59 8.97 22.59
N ALA A 332 25.42 8.73 23.90
CA ALA A 332 26.31 7.84 24.66
C ALA A 332 25.91 6.37 24.53
N VAL A 333 24.91 6.08 23.71
CA VAL A 333 24.50 4.76 23.25
C VAL A 333 24.31 4.91 21.74
N ASP A 334 25.21 4.35 20.94
CA ASP A 334 25.30 4.64 19.51
C ASP A 334 25.28 3.38 18.62
N GLU A 335 25.26 2.19 19.21
CA GLU A 335 25.33 0.93 18.45
C GLU A 335 24.67 -0.22 19.24
N LEU A 336 24.05 -1.15 18.49
CA LEU A 336 23.79 -2.52 18.92
C LEU A 336 24.75 -3.42 18.14
N ALA A 337 25.64 -4.13 18.82
CA ALA A 337 26.54 -5.07 18.16
C ALA A 337 26.74 -6.31 19.03
N ASP A 338 26.58 -7.48 18.46
CA ASP A 338 27.09 -8.70 19.06
C ASP A 338 28.54 -8.99 18.61
N HIS A 339 29.23 -9.86 19.34
CA HIS A 339 30.63 -10.26 19.05
C HIS A 339 30.73 -11.71 18.59
N SER A 340 29.63 -12.28 18.12
CA SER A 340 29.43 -13.68 17.77
C SER A 340 28.97 -13.82 16.32
N TYR A 341 28.80 -15.08 15.91
CA TYR A 341 28.03 -15.46 14.72
C TYR A 341 26.96 -16.50 15.12
N ASP A 342 26.68 -16.59 16.43
CA ASP A 342 25.76 -17.57 17.00
C ASP A 342 24.43 -16.86 17.25
N GLU A 343 23.34 -17.45 16.79
CA GLU A 343 22.02 -16.83 16.87
C GLU A 343 21.33 -17.09 18.22
N GLY A 344 20.69 -16.06 18.78
CA GLY A 344 19.77 -16.21 19.90
C GLY A 344 19.84 -15.09 20.94
N GLN A 345 19.15 -15.33 22.06
CA GLN A 345 19.12 -14.37 23.16
C GLN A 345 20.53 -14.12 23.71
N TRP A 346 20.95 -12.85 23.73
CA TRP A 346 22.29 -12.39 24.15
C TRP A 346 23.44 -12.73 23.22
N THR A 347 23.15 -13.25 22.05
CA THR A 347 24.17 -13.50 21.03
C THR A 347 23.82 -12.91 19.67
N SER A 348 22.57 -12.47 19.48
CA SER A 348 22.11 -11.64 18.36
C SER A 348 21.62 -10.28 18.85
N GLU A 349 21.51 -9.31 17.94
CA GLU A 349 21.07 -7.95 18.28
C GLU A 349 19.64 -7.88 18.81
N LEU A 350 18.77 -8.69 18.23
CA LEU A 350 17.38 -8.76 18.60
C LEU A 350 16.93 -10.21 18.76
N HIS A 351 16.29 -10.47 19.89
CA HIS A 351 15.55 -11.71 20.12
C HIS A 351 14.22 -11.42 20.82
N VAL A 352 13.14 -12.01 20.34
CA VAL A 352 11.78 -11.87 20.87
C VAL A 352 11.25 -13.25 21.21
N ALA A 353 11.20 -13.56 22.51
CA ALA A 353 10.63 -14.82 22.99
C ALA A 353 9.10 -14.74 23.00
N ALA A 354 8.41 -15.49 22.14
CA ALA A 354 6.96 -15.44 21.99
C ALA A 354 6.33 -16.84 22.09
N ASP A 355 5.03 -16.91 22.38
CA ASP A 355 4.39 -18.18 22.70
C ASP A 355 4.11 -19.07 21.47
N VAL A 356 3.86 -18.47 20.30
CA VAL A 356 3.61 -19.20 19.04
C VAL A 356 4.93 -19.43 18.30
N GLN A 357 5.70 -18.37 18.11
CA GLN A 357 6.98 -18.43 17.42
C GLN A 357 7.91 -17.34 17.95
N ASP A 358 9.07 -17.73 18.47
CA ASP A 358 10.15 -16.79 18.77
C ASP A 358 10.64 -16.11 17.49
N GLY A 359 10.95 -14.82 17.61
CA GLY A 359 11.60 -14.06 16.55
C GLY A 359 13.04 -13.66 16.89
N LEU A 360 13.85 -13.43 15.88
CA LEU A 360 15.24 -13.00 16.03
C LEU A 360 15.74 -12.31 14.77
N THR A 361 16.70 -11.40 14.94
CA THR A 361 17.48 -10.79 13.85
C THR A 361 18.94 -10.73 14.28
N ASP A 362 19.83 -11.20 13.41
CA ASP A 362 21.28 -11.30 13.62
C ASP A 362 22.01 -10.41 12.61
N ILE A 363 22.47 -9.25 13.05
CA ILE A 363 23.05 -8.22 12.18
C ILE A 363 24.57 -8.36 12.21
N ASN A 364 25.13 -8.91 11.15
CA ASN A 364 26.59 -9.10 11.04
C ASN A 364 27.37 -7.79 11.27
N GLY A 365 28.03 -7.71 12.43
CA GLY A 365 28.84 -6.56 12.83
C GLY A 365 28.04 -5.40 13.42
N GLY A 366 26.80 -5.64 13.83
CA GLY A 366 25.95 -4.68 14.51
C GLY A 366 25.29 -3.63 13.61
N THR A 367 24.59 -2.70 14.26
CA THR A 367 23.90 -1.58 13.64
C THR A 367 24.02 -0.32 14.49
N ALA A 368 24.26 0.82 13.82
CA ALA A 368 24.34 2.12 14.47
C ALA A 368 22.94 2.59 14.89
N LEU A 369 22.82 3.14 16.09
CA LEU A 369 21.57 3.66 16.63
C LEU A 369 21.41 5.17 16.40
N PRO A 370 20.18 5.66 16.17
CA PRO A 370 18.91 4.92 16.13
C PRO A 370 18.78 4.04 14.87
N ALA A 371 18.15 2.87 15.01
CA ALA A 371 17.93 1.94 13.90
C ALA A 371 16.56 1.28 13.96
N THR A 372 16.06 0.89 12.80
CA THR A 372 14.93 -0.04 12.65
C THR A 372 15.48 -1.41 12.34
N ILE A 373 15.13 -2.39 13.17
CA ILE A 373 15.49 -3.80 12.99
C ILE A 373 14.27 -4.50 12.39
N ASP A 374 14.39 -4.95 11.15
CA ASP A 374 13.37 -5.67 10.40
C ASP A 374 13.49 -7.19 10.69
N LEU A 375 12.42 -7.81 11.21
CA LEU A 375 12.35 -9.25 11.45
C LEU A 375 11.82 -10.02 10.22
N SER A 376 11.30 -9.32 9.21
CA SER A 376 10.66 -9.87 8.02
C SER A 376 11.61 -10.04 6.83
N ALA A 377 12.70 -9.26 6.75
CA ALA A 377 13.76 -9.40 5.75
C ALA A 377 15.02 -8.59 6.10
N ASP A 378 16.09 -9.22 6.60
CA ASP A 378 17.34 -8.51 6.90
C ASP A 378 18.35 -8.47 5.73
N GLY A 379 18.07 -9.18 4.64
CA GLY A 379 18.83 -9.12 3.40
C GLY A 379 20.02 -10.08 3.30
N PHE A 380 20.19 -11.08 4.18
CA PHE A 380 21.36 -11.97 4.10
C PHE A 380 21.10 -13.50 4.11
N SER A 381 20.21 -14.08 4.93
CA SER A 381 20.05 -15.57 4.96
C SER A 381 18.71 -16.13 5.52
N ASP A 382 17.85 -16.63 4.61
CA ASP A 382 16.50 -17.21 4.82
C ASP A 382 16.31 -18.34 5.89
N SER A 383 17.35 -18.78 6.61
CA SER A 383 17.25 -19.91 7.57
C SER A 383 17.24 -19.51 9.05
N ALA A 384 17.58 -18.27 9.38
CA ALA A 384 17.61 -17.73 10.74
C ALA A 384 16.41 -16.81 11.04
N ASP A 385 15.90 -16.15 9.99
CA ASP A 385 14.87 -15.12 10.06
C ASP A 385 13.54 -15.67 10.55
N ARG A 386 13.10 -15.16 11.68
CA ARG A 386 11.84 -15.55 12.28
C ARG A 386 11.18 -14.31 12.82
N GLU A 387 10.01 -13.98 12.28
CA GLU A 387 9.13 -13.01 12.91
C GLU A 387 8.57 -13.61 14.20
N ALA A 388 8.40 -12.77 15.21
CA ALA A 388 7.80 -13.21 16.46
C ALA A 388 6.28 -13.22 16.34
N VAL A 389 5.64 -14.34 16.68
CA VAL A 389 4.17 -14.49 16.62
C VAL A 389 3.63 -14.68 18.03
N LEU A 390 2.67 -13.82 18.39
CA LEU A 390 2.00 -13.80 19.68
C LEU A 390 0.54 -14.23 19.52
N SER A 391 0.07 -15.13 20.38
CA SER A 391 -1.37 -15.36 20.56
C SER A 391 -2.10 -14.10 21.04
N ALA A 392 -3.42 -14.07 20.84
CA ALA A 392 -4.28 -13.06 21.46
C ALA A 392 -4.12 -13.06 23.00
N GLY A 393 -3.80 -11.91 23.59
CA GLY A 393 -3.64 -11.74 25.03
C GLY A 393 -2.36 -12.33 25.63
N SER A 394 -1.42 -12.82 24.82
CA SER A 394 -0.12 -13.31 25.31
C SER A 394 0.93 -12.19 25.35
N SER A 395 1.97 -12.41 26.14
CA SER A 395 3.13 -11.51 26.22
C SER A 395 4.34 -12.17 25.59
N ALA A 396 5.17 -11.36 24.93
CA ALA A 396 6.50 -11.72 24.48
C ALA A 396 7.56 -10.95 25.27
N THR A 397 8.76 -11.54 25.38
CA THR A 397 9.91 -10.88 25.99
C THR A 397 10.90 -10.49 24.90
N VAL A 398 11.12 -9.19 24.74
CA VAL A 398 12.10 -8.62 23.82
C VAL A 398 13.45 -8.51 24.53
N SER A 399 14.52 -8.90 23.83
CA SER A 399 15.91 -8.80 24.25
C SER A 399 16.71 -8.04 23.21
N LEU A 400 17.39 -6.96 23.61
CA LEU A 400 18.29 -6.19 22.76
C LEU A 400 19.72 -6.29 23.30
N TYR A 401 20.69 -6.51 22.41
CA TYR A 401 22.08 -6.79 22.78
C TYR A 401 23.07 -6.43 21.65
N GLN A 402 24.34 -6.15 21.88
CA GLN A 402 24.86 -5.43 23.04
C GLN A 402 24.83 -3.93 22.75
N PHE A 403 24.37 -3.12 23.70
CA PHE A 403 24.48 -1.66 23.58
C PHE A 403 25.92 -1.21 23.77
N GLU A 404 26.43 -0.44 22.81
CA GLU A 404 27.78 0.08 22.80
C GLU A 404 27.83 1.61 22.61
N SER A 405 29.00 2.17 22.92
CA SER A 405 29.41 3.53 22.57
C SER A 405 30.86 3.51 22.10
N ASP A 406 31.10 3.99 20.88
CA ASP A 406 32.42 3.97 20.25
C ASP A 406 33.08 2.55 20.29
N GLY A 407 32.28 1.48 20.14
CA GLY A 407 32.74 0.09 20.17
C GLY A 407 33.07 -0.47 21.56
N ALA A 408 32.50 0.11 22.62
CA ALA A 408 32.65 -0.36 23.99
C ALA A 408 31.28 -0.54 24.68
N PRO A 409 31.07 -1.62 25.45
CA PRO A 409 29.81 -1.88 26.14
C PRO A 409 29.39 -0.75 27.09
N VAL A 410 28.12 -0.35 27.01
CA VAL A 410 27.52 0.70 27.85
C VAL A 410 26.74 0.08 29.01
N ASP A 411 26.80 0.69 30.19
CA ASP A 411 25.91 0.34 31.29
C ASP A 411 24.57 1.04 31.08
N MET A 412 23.52 0.27 30.71
CA MET A 412 22.22 0.85 30.39
C MET A 412 21.42 1.29 31.62
N VAL A 413 21.92 1.06 32.84
CA VAL A 413 21.26 1.51 34.08
C VAL A 413 21.19 3.04 34.13
N GLY A 414 19.98 3.58 34.25
CA GLY A 414 19.72 5.02 34.27
C GLY A 414 19.62 5.68 32.89
N GLU A 415 19.78 4.91 31.81
CA GLU A 415 19.55 5.40 30.45
C GLU A 415 18.06 5.37 30.08
N GLU A 416 17.71 6.17 29.08
CA GLU A 416 16.36 6.24 28.53
C GLU A 416 16.41 5.96 27.02
N LEU A 417 15.40 5.27 26.52
CA LEU A 417 15.26 4.95 25.10
C LEU A 417 13.80 4.86 24.69
N THR A 418 13.54 5.26 23.46
CA THR A 418 12.24 5.08 22.80
C THR A 418 12.32 3.85 21.92
N VAL A 419 11.36 2.94 22.06
CA VAL A 419 11.23 1.77 21.22
C VAL A 419 9.89 1.82 20.52
N ARG A 420 9.88 1.62 19.19
CA ARG A 420 8.65 1.47 18.43
C ARG A 420 8.57 0.07 17.86
N VAL A 421 7.52 -0.66 18.23
CA VAL A 421 7.27 -2.04 17.78
C VAL A 421 6.17 -2.02 16.73
N ALA A 422 6.49 -2.39 15.50
CA ALA A 422 5.53 -2.60 14.43
C ALA A 422 5.01 -4.04 14.41
N TYR A 423 3.75 -4.22 14.01
CA TYR A 423 3.12 -5.53 13.96
C TYR A 423 2.08 -5.64 12.83
N GLU A 424 1.85 -6.88 12.39
CA GLU A 424 0.74 -7.29 11.52
C GLU A 424 -0.19 -8.24 12.30
N LEU A 425 -1.49 -7.94 12.32
CA LEU A 425 -2.49 -8.85 12.86
C LEU A 425 -2.83 -9.95 11.86
N ALA A 426 -3.31 -11.10 12.32
CA ALA A 426 -3.67 -12.23 11.45
C ALA A 426 -4.76 -11.94 10.38
N ASP A 427 -5.40 -10.77 10.41
CA ASP A 427 -6.33 -10.29 9.38
C ASP A 427 -5.70 -9.33 8.36
N GLY A 428 -4.38 -9.14 8.40
CA GLY A 428 -3.61 -8.29 7.50
C GLY A 428 -3.56 -6.81 7.91
N ARG A 429 -4.20 -6.41 9.01
CA ARG A 429 -4.08 -5.03 9.51
C ARG A 429 -2.74 -4.84 10.21
N THR A 430 -2.06 -3.77 9.86
CA THR A 430 -0.79 -3.39 10.49
C THR A 430 -0.99 -2.32 11.55
N GLY A 431 -0.03 -2.20 12.47
CA GLY A 431 -0.01 -1.17 13.48
C GLY A 431 1.38 -1.02 14.09
N SER A 432 1.54 -0.04 14.98
CA SER A 432 2.76 0.12 15.76
C SER A 432 2.47 0.69 17.14
N ALA A 433 3.29 0.35 18.13
CA ALA A 433 3.23 0.89 19.47
C ALA A 433 4.58 1.49 19.85
N GLU A 434 4.58 2.69 20.42
CA GLU A 434 5.79 3.39 20.88
C GLU A 434 5.85 3.38 22.41
N PHE A 435 7.01 3.03 22.95
CA PHE A 435 7.27 2.88 24.37
C PHE A 435 8.50 3.68 24.78
N ALA A 436 8.36 4.51 25.81
CA ALA A 436 9.50 5.11 26.48
C ALA A 436 9.96 4.17 27.61
N LEU A 437 11.18 3.67 27.51
CA LEU A 437 11.80 2.77 28.47
C LEU A 437 12.81 3.57 29.30
N ALA A 438 12.68 3.53 30.61
CA ALA A 438 13.62 4.12 31.57
C ALA A 438 14.18 2.99 32.44
N LEU A 439 15.51 2.87 32.50
CA LEU A 439 16.23 1.68 32.98
C LEU A 439 16.91 1.83 34.34
#